data_AF-W2ZZM9-F1
#
_entry.id   AF-W2ZZM9-F1
#
_cell.length_a   1.000
_cell.length_b   1.000
_cell.length_c   1.000
_cell.angle_alpha   90.00
_cell.angle_beta   90.00
_cell.angle_gamma   90.00
#
_symmetry.space_group_name_H-M   'P 1'
#
loop_
_entity.id
_entity.type
_entity.pdbx_description
1 polymer ?
#
loop_
_entity_poly.entity_id
_entity_poly.type
_entity_poly.pdbx_seq_one_letter_code
_entity_poly.pdbx_strand_id
1 'polypeptide(L)'
;MSLVPPQPAYMHRLELSTRCMGESYASQSVMDLSNLLSDKMSLKELVGDLYRPFEAQHVDQIVAVHVQKETISPNSNGEVAVNETGAYHFTTAIAGAIAGTKHLAYGELSVIRKTIVAKTPSKTTFRASKCKRVVTLDCGDGKFTVELKRKAIGEAARVLLVVDWINEAESIIAARDALTKLGCDVVGATFVLATNEDVLCNLKSAQVAYSCSWNPSHGANLNTKLSNGSGNGSSRCTCHQAETSNGQSSRKRPRNSDIDSDPSVKVLLSHRTAEYQANDPSEDRCLNIVKSTDEGVQINAVFDGHGGSRAVEHIRTSLCQHILEQVSSKNSSDKISEIVKSAFARSDEELKQSLLSLPEKTRMSKGYCNAGACAVIALFINSVLYIANVGDCAAVLGKVSKETQGLQAIEVSVDHSCNNPQETKLVIKRSHDRNAIRMSKDDQATGAGIIGVKRVAGSLAMTRAFGDFYLKCPELSSAPFKSKVPYITSEPSITTVYMNGSEKYVILASDGLWDVMTPQEAVHIVDKFDPAQSLFFSTASAALIHAALEKIAHRDGLMMHELMSMTPGSVRRRFHDDITCTVVYIEHQNGSSA
;
A
#
# COMPACT_ATOMS: atom_id res chain seq x y z
N MET A 1 1.62 -9.46 40.63
CA MET A 1 1.35 -8.06 40.22
C MET A 1 2.61 -7.53 39.56
N SER A 2 2.53 -7.13 38.29
CA SER A 2 3.53 -6.26 37.64
C SER A 2 2.79 -5.37 36.64
N LEU A 3 3.33 -4.18 36.39
CA LEU A 3 2.58 -3.03 35.88
C LEU A 3 2.58 -2.98 34.34
N VAL A 4 1.38 -2.72 33.79
CA VAL A 4 1.16 -2.39 32.38
C VAL A 4 1.64 -0.95 32.11
N PRO A 5 2.42 -0.67 31.05
CA PRO A 5 2.69 0.70 30.63
C PRO A 5 1.41 1.33 30.05
N PRO A 6 1.11 2.62 30.32
CA PRO A 6 -0.12 3.24 29.85
C PRO A 6 -0.12 3.36 28.31
N GLN A 7 -1.31 3.24 27.71
CA GLN A 7 -1.56 3.63 26.32
C GLN A 7 -1.11 5.08 26.06
N PRO A 8 -0.83 5.48 24.80
CA PRO A 8 -0.69 6.88 24.42
C PRO A 8 -1.90 7.68 24.91
N ALA A 9 -1.66 8.64 25.80
CA ALA A 9 -2.72 9.29 26.59
C ALA A 9 -3.70 10.17 25.78
N TYR A 10 -3.50 10.28 24.46
CA TYR A 10 -4.41 10.95 23.53
C TYR A 10 -5.44 9.97 22.92
N MET A 11 -5.08 8.73 22.60
CA MET A 11 -6.01 7.73 22.06
C MET A 11 -7.12 7.41 23.06
N HIS A 12 -6.75 7.14 24.31
CA HIS A 12 -7.72 6.89 25.38
C HIS A 12 -8.62 8.12 25.67
N ARG A 13 -8.20 9.35 25.33
CA ARG A 13 -9.03 10.56 25.46
C ARG A 13 -9.95 10.78 24.25
N LEU A 14 -9.53 10.39 23.05
CA LEU A 14 -10.40 10.34 21.87
C LEU A 14 -11.52 9.31 22.06
N GLU A 15 -11.19 8.10 22.52
CA GLU A 15 -12.16 7.02 22.77
C GLU A 15 -13.14 7.33 23.92
N LEU A 16 -12.68 8.01 24.99
CA LEU A 16 -13.57 8.34 26.12
C LEU A 16 -14.70 9.32 25.78
N SER A 17 -14.58 10.08 24.69
CA SER A 17 -15.64 11.00 24.23
C SER A 17 -16.73 10.34 23.38
N THR A 18 -16.53 9.11 22.90
CA THR A 18 -17.48 8.44 21.98
C THR A 18 -18.52 7.55 22.70
N ARG A 19 -18.50 7.47 24.03
CA ARG A 19 -19.50 6.75 24.84
C ARG A 19 -20.56 7.68 25.46
N CYS A 20 -21.39 8.28 24.60
CA CYS A 20 -22.74 8.73 24.98
C CYS A 20 -23.76 8.10 24.03
N MET A 21 -24.75 7.42 24.60
CA MET A 21 -25.77 6.70 23.84
C MET A 21 -26.87 7.63 23.34
N GLY A 22 -27.36 7.36 22.14
CA GLY A 22 -28.76 7.58 21.77
C GLY A 22 -29.20 9.03 21.48
N GLU A 23 -29.98 9.14 20.42
CA GLU A 23 -30.76 10.32 20.02
C GLU A 23 -30.00 11.53 19.44
N SER A 24 -30.70 12.17 18.52
CA SER A 24 -30.19 13.18 17.60
C SER A 24 -30.27 14.59 18.20
N TYR A 25 -29.13 15.21 18.52
CA TYR A 25 -28.96 16.67 18.47
C TYR A 25 -27.50 17.03 18.16
N ALA A 26 -27.30 18.14 17.44
CA ALA A 26 -25.97 18.65 17.12
C ALA A 26 -25.27 19.18 18.39
N SER A 27 -24.45 18.33 19.01
CA SER A 27 -23.59 18.71 20.13
C SER A 27 -22.21 19.12 19.59
N GLN A 28 -21.92 20.42 19.63
CA GLN A 28 -20.57 20.94 19.48
C GLN A 28 -19.74 20.62 20.74
N SER A 29 -19.28 19.38 20.89
CA SER A 29 -18.18 19.08 21.80
C SER A 29 -16.88 19.59 21.17
N VAL A 30 -16.54 20.85 21.47
CA VAL A 30 -15.18 21.36 21.25
C VAL A 30 -14.24 20.45 22.02
N MET A 31 -13.45 19.66 21.29
CA MET A 31 -12.49 18.75 21.87
C MET A 31 -11.45 19.58 22.65
N ASP A 32 -11.34 19.39 23.97
CA ASP A 32 -10.42 20.17 24.79
C ASP A 32 -8.97 19.68 24.63
N LEU A 33 -8.38 20.12 23.52
CA LEU A 33 -7.04 19.81 23.07
C LEU A 33 -5.96 20.63 23.80
N SER A 34 -6.32 21.42 24.83
CA SER A 34 -5.34 22.08 25.72
C SER A 34 -4.34 21.08 26.34
N ASN A 35 -4.81 19.86 26.60
CA ASN A 35 -4.01 18.72 27.06
C ASN A 35 -3.05 18.16 26.01
N LEU A 36 -3.41 18.24 24.73
CA LEU A 36 -2.56 17.81 23.62
C LEU A 36 -1.49 18.86 23.31
N LEU A 37 -1.81 20.14 23.53
CA LEU A 37 -0.86 21.25 23.41
C LEU A 37 0.15 21.33 24.55
N SER A 38 -0.19 20.84 25.74
CA SER A 38 0.73 20.79 26.88
C SER A 38 1.66 19.56 26.86
N ASP A 39 1.30 18.48 26.17
CA ASP A 39 2.17 17.32 25.95
C ASP A 39 2.99 17.42 24.66
N LYS A 40 4.27 17.79 24.84
CA LYS A 40 5.25 17.93 23.76
C LYS A 40 5.62 16.61 23.06
N MET A 41 5.38 15.44 23.67
CA MET A 41 5.58 14.14 23.03
C MET A 41 4.39 13.81 22.13
N SER A 42 3.16 13.79 22.68
CA SER A 42 1.94 13.54 21.89
C SER A 42 1.78 14.53 20.72
N LEU A 43 2.11 15.81 20.93
CA LEU A 43 2.10 16.80 19.85
C LEU A 43 3.11 16.47 18.74
N LYS A 44 4.31 15.99 19.08
CA LYS A 44 5.35 15.59 18.10
C LYS A 44 4.95 14.34 17.31
N GLU A 45 4.32 13.36 17.96
CA GLU A 45 3.86 12.13 17.32
C GLU A 45 2.74 12.43 16.31
N LEU A 46 1.71 13.17 16.73
CA LEU A 46 0.64 13.63 15.84
C LEU A 46 1.19 14.46 14.68
N VAL A 47 2.12 15.38 14.95
CA VAL A 47 2.84 16.17 13.92
C VAL A 47 3.60 15.29 12.93
N GLY A 48 4.23 14.22 13.43
CA GLY A 48 4.89 13.21 12.62
C GLY A 48 3.91 12.54 11.66
N ASP A 49 2.80 12.03 12.18
CA ASP A 49 1.80 11.31 11.38
C ASP A 49 1.08 12.21 10.38
N LEU A 50 0.77 13.46 10.74
CA LEU A 50 0.18 14.45 9.83
C LEU A 50 1.13 14.83 8.69
N TYR A 51 2.43 14.98 8.96
CA TYR A 51 3.43 15.43 7.97
C TYR A 51 4.05 14.31 7.13
N ARG A 52 4.26 13.11 7.68
CA ARG A 52 4.96 11.97 7.02
C ARG A 52 4.48 11.70 5.57
N PRO A 53 3.18 11.78 5.22
CA PRO A 53 2.71 11.60 3.84
C PRO A 53 3.26 12.63 2.83
N PHE A 54 3.74 13.79 3.28
CA PHE A 54 4.28 14.85 2.43
C PHE A 54 5.81 14.96 2.49
N GLU A 55 6.48 14.10 3.26
CA GLU A 55 7.93 14.17 3.48
C GLU A 55 8.74 13.99 2.18
N ALA A 56 8.31 13.07 1.32
CA ALA A 56 8.90 12.84 -0.01
C ALA A 56 8.69 14.02 -0.99
N GLN A 57 7.89 15.02 -0.62
CA GLN A 57 7.53 16.15 -1.49
C GLN A 57 8.26 17.46 -1.14
N HIS A 58 9.34 17.44 -0.35
CA HIS A 58 10.22 18.59 -0.08
C HIS A 58 9.47 19.92 0.16
N VAL A 59 8.85 20.07 1.33
CA VAL A 59 8.12 21.30 1.72
C VAL A 59 9.12 22.39 2.13
N ASP A 60 9.07 23.55 1.47
CA ASP A 60 9.88 24.72 1.82
C ASP A 60 9.26 25.52 2.99
N GLN A 61 7.94 25.64 3.01
CA GLN A 61 7.20 26.45 3.99
C GLN A 61 5.87 25.83 4.42
N ILE A 62 5.42 26.19 5.62
CA ILE A 62 4.17 25.73 6.21
C ILE A 62 3.25 26.93 6.45
N VAL A 63 2.05 26.91 5.88
CA VAL A 63 1.08 28.00 5.93
C VAL A 63 -0.16 27.54 6.69
N ALA A 64 -0.41 28.16 7.84
CA ALA A 64 -1.55 27.85 8.71
C ALA A 64 -2.75 28.74 8.39
N VAL A 65 -3.89 28.13 8.06
CA VAL A 65 -5.11 28.84 7.65
C VAL A 65 -6.29 28.31 8.44
N HIS A 66 -6.94 29.15 9.22
CA HIS A 66 -8.17 28.78 9.94
C HIS A 66 -9.39 29.23 9.12
N VAL A 67 -10.32 28.32 8.82
CA VAL A 67 -11.49 28.63 7.97
C VAL A 67 -12.81 28.18 8.59
N GLN A 68 -13.43 29.07 9.38
CA GLN A 68 -14.80 28.89 9.83
C GLN A 68 -15.81 29.52 8.86
N LYS A 69 -17.00 28.91 8.75
CA LYS A 69 -18.19 29.48 8.12
C LYS A 69 -19.20 29.76 9.23
N GLU A 70 -19.30 31.02 9.63
CA GLU A 70 -20.33 31.43 10.60
C GLU A 70 -21.70 31.37 9.94
N THR A 71 -22.48 30.33 10.25
CA THR A 71 -23.93 30.34 10.04
C THR A 71 -24.56 31.21 11.11
N ILE A 72 -24.81 32.49 10.79
CA ILE A 72 -25.48 33.42 11.69
C ILE A 72 -26.94 32.99 11.84
N SER A 73 -27.23 32.22 12.89
CA SER A 73 -28.59 31.95 13.35
C SER A 73 -28.95 32.94 14.47
N PRO A 74 -29.95 33.82 14.30
CA PRO A 74 -30.30 34.81 15.31
C PRO A 74 -31.08 34.16 16.47
N ASN A 75 -30.48 34.13 17.66
CA ASN A 75 -31.18 33.81 18.91
C ASN A 75 -31.20 35.02 19.85
N SER A 76 -32.28 35.13 20.63
CA SER A 76 -32.78 36.39 21.21
C SER A 76 -31.97 36.99 22.37
N ASN A 77 -30.97 36.29 22.93
CA ASN A 77 -30.28 36.70 24.16
C ASN A 77 -28.76 36.95 24.02
N GLY A 78 -28.24 37.11 22.80
CA GLY A 78 -27.12 38.04 22.54
C GLY A 78 -25.68 37.66 22.93
N GLU A 79 -25.40 36.55 23.61
CA GLU A 79 -24.00 36.11 23.85
C GLU A 79 -23.78 34.63 23.48
N VAL A 80 -22.94 34.40 22.47
CA VAL A 80 -22.27 33.12 22.19
C VAL A 80 -20.78 33.42 22.03
N ALA A 81 -20.01 33.17 23.09
CA ALA A 81 -18.55 33.29 23.04
C ALA A 81 -17.95 32.07 22.32
N VAL A 82 -17.80 32.15 20.99
CA VAL A 82 -17.01 31.17 20.24
C VAL A 82 -15.55 31.32 20.67
N ASN A 83 -14.93 30.21 21.09
CA ASN A 83 -13.61 30.21 21.72
C ASN A 83 -12.47 30.28 20.67
N GLU A 84 -12.52 31.30 19.79
CA GLU A 84 -11.65 31.48 18.60
C GLU A 84 -10.14 31.35 18.91
N THR A 85 -9.72 31.81 20.10
CA THR A 85 -8.33 31.80 20.54
C THR A 85 -7.77 30.38 20.68
N GLY A 86 -8.58 29.40 21.10
CA GLY A 86 -8.15 28.01 21.26
C GLY A 86 -7.72 27.35 19.95
N ALA A 87 -8.59 27.42 18.93
CA ALA A 87 -8.33 26.84 17.61
C ALA A 87 -7.16 27.53 16.87
N TYR A 88 -7.04 28.86 17.04
CA TYR A 88 -5.87 29.61 16.56
C TYR A 88 -4.57 29.07 17.16
N HIS A 89 -4.51 28.90 18.50
CA HIS A 89 -3.33 28.40 19.17
C HIS A 89 -3.02 26.95 18.75
N PHE A 90 -4.04 26.13 18.53
CA PHE A 90 -3.89 24.75 18.09
C PHE A 90 -3.26 24.63 16.69
N THR A 91 -3.85 25.30 15.68
CA THR A 91 -3.31 25.34 14.31
C THR A 91 -1.87 25.87 14.29
N THR A 92 -1.62 26.93 15.07
CA THR A 92 -0.30 27.58 15.19
C THR A 92 0.75 26.65 15.81
N ALA A 93 0.37 25.91 16.86
CA ALA A 93 1.27 24.99 17.55
C ALA A 93 1.65 23.77 16.70
N ILE A 94 0.71 23.19 15.97
CA ILE A 94 1.00 22.08 15.04
C ILE A 94 1.93 22.54 13.93
N ALA A 95 1.60 23.64 13.25
CA ALA A 95 2.45 24.17 12.18
C ALA A 95 3.85 24.55 12.70
N GLY A 96 3.94 25.12 13.92
CA GLY A 96 5.21 25.41 14.58
C GLY A 96 6.00 24.17 15.02
N ALA A 97 5.32 23.09 15.40
CA ALA A 97 5.95 21.82 15.76
C ALA A 97 6.45 21.05 14.52
N ILE A 98 5.71 21.05 13.41
CA ILE A 98 6.20 20.55 12.11
C ILE A 98 7.43 21.37 11.67
N ALA A 99 7.36 22.72 11.77
CA ALA A 99 8.49 23.59 11.43
C ALA A 99 9.71 23.41 12.35
N GLY A 100 9.51 22.96 13.60
CA GLY A 100 10.58 22.76 14.58
C GLY A 100 11.20 21.35 14.59
N THR A 101 10.58 20.35 13.97
CA THR A 101 11.15 18.99 13.83
C THR A 101 12.07 18.85 12.63
N LYS A 102 12.00 19.78 11.67
CA LYS A 102 12.92 19.88 10.53
C LYS A 102 13.67 21.20 10.63
N HIS A 103 14.93 21.26 10.21
CA HIS A 103 15.71 22.51 10.21
C HIS A 103 15.30 23.48 9.08
N LEU A 104 14.00 23.62 8.83
CA LEU A 104 13.44 24.64 7.95
C LEU A 104 13.67 26.00 8.61
N ALA A 105 14.44 26.86 7.95
CA ALA A 105 14.70 28.20 8.46
C ALA A 105 13.37 28.95 8.68
N TYR A 106 13.25 29.66 9.80
CA TYR A 106 12.03 30.36 10.24
C TYR A 106 11.44 31.30 9.17
N GLY A 107 10.60 30.74 8.29
CA GLY A 107 9.57 31.49 7.58
C GLY A 107 8.48 31.85 8.58
N GLU A 108 8.07 33.13 8.62
CA GLU A 108 7.05 33.59 9.59
C GLU A 108 5.77 32.76 9.47
N LEU A 109 5.39 32.09 10.57
CA LEU A 109 4.16 31.31 10.62
C LEU A 109 2.95 32.23 10.36
N SER A 110 2.44 32.16 9.14
CA SER A 110 1.51 33.14 8.61
C SER A 110 0.08 32.71 8.85
N VAL A 111 -0.41 32.98 10.06
CA VAL A 111 -1.79 32.65 10.40
C VAL A 111 -2.76 33.63 9.74
N ILE A 112 -3.62 33.10 8.88
CA ILE A 112 -4.65 33.87 8.17
C ILE A 112 -5.89 34.04 9.07
N ARG A 113 -6.37 35.27 9.22
CA ARG A 113 -7.61 35.58 9.95
C ARG A 113 -8.79 35.75 8.98
N LYS A 114 -9.94 35.17 9.32
CA LYS A 114 -11.24 35.40 8.67
C LYS A 114 -12.18 36.09 9.66
N THR A 115 -13.04 36.97 9.15
CA THR A 115 -14.25 37.45 9.84
C THR A 115 -15.28 37.78 8.76
N ILE A 116 -16.40 37.06 8.69
CA ILE A 116 -17.48 37.41 7.75
C ILE A 116 -18.40 38.41 8.46
N VAL A 117 -18.00 39.68 8.46
CA VAL A 117 -18.87 40.74 8.97
C VAL A 117 -19.96 41.03 7.93
N ALA A 118 -21.13 40.43 8.11
CA ALA A 118 -22.37 41.02 7.62
C ALA A 118 -22.52 42.40 8.28
N LYS A 119 -22.46 43.47 7.49
CA LYS A 119 -22.35 44.83 8.03
C LYS A 119 -23.61 45.27 8.79
N THR A 120 -23.46 45.53 10.08
CA THR A 120 -24.08 46.67 10.77
C THR A 120 -22.99 47.51 11.45
N PRO A 121 -23.05 48.86 11.41
CA PRO A 121 -21.87 49.68 11.68
C PRO A 121 -21.75 50.19 13.13
N SER A 122 -20.64 49.89 13.81
CA SER A 122 -20.15 50.72 14.92
C SER A 122 -18.62 50.70 15.11
N LYS A 123 -18.01 51.85 14.78
CA LYS A 123 -16.83 52.51 15.37
C LYS A 123 -15.64 51.68 15.96
N THR A 124 -14.49 51.79 15.26
CA THR A 124 -13.11 52.08 15.78
C THR A 124 -12.44 51.08 16.75
N THR A 125 -11.12 50.79 16.70
CA THR A 125 -9.97 51.31 15.94
C THR A 125 -8.79 50.35 16.06
N PHE A 126 -7.98 50.13 15.01
CA PHE A 126 -6.54 49.83 15.16
C PHE A 126 -5.72 50.28 13.94
N ARG A 127 -4.78 51.21 14.17
CA ARG A 127 -3.58 51.49 13.35
C ARG A 127 -2.39 50.89 14.11
N ALA A 128 -1.30 50.39 13.54
CA ALA A 128 -0.90 50.03 12.16
C ALA A 128 0.17 48.91 12.31
N SER A 129 1.01 48.47 11.36
CA SER A 129 1.39 48.82 9.98
C SER A 129 2.02 47.55 9.32
N LYS A 130 2.55 47.47 8.09
CA LYS A 130 2.67 48.37 6.93
C LYS A 130 2.76 47.45 5.69
N CYS A 131 1.96 47.68 4.66
CA CYS A 131 1.81 46.82 3.46
C CYS A 131 1.40 45.35 3.73
N LYS A 132 0.13 45.01 3.47
CA LYS A 132 -0.37 43.63 3.32
C LYS A 132 -0.58 43.30 1.85
N ARG A 133 -0.45 42.03 1.42
CA ARG A 133 -0.98 41.55 0.13
C ARG A 133 -2.41 41.08 0.39
N VAL A 134 -3.35 41.57 -0.42
CA VAL A 134 -4.79 41.28 -0.30
C VAL A 134 -5.20 40.55 -1.57
N VAL A 135 -5.61 39.29 -1.44
CA VAL A 135 -6.07 38.45 -2.57
C VAL A 135 -7.58 38.30 -2.47
N THR A 136 -8.32 38.85 -3.43
CA THR A 136 -9.76 38.63 -3.54
C THR A 136 -10.03 37.41 -4.41
N LEU A 137 -10.81 36.48 -3.87
CA LEU A 137 -11.28 35.27 -4.53
C LEU A 137 -12.76 35.45 -4.86
N ASP A 138 -13.19 34.96 -6.00
CA ASP A 138 -14.58 35.01 -6.45
C ASP A 138 -14.99 33.56 -6.70
N CYS A 139 -15.91 33.02 -5.88
CA CYS A 139 -16.21 31.58 -5.87
C CYS A 139 -17.73 31.33 -5.93
N GLY A 140 -18.41 31.99 -6.87
CA GLY A 140 -19.84 31.78 -7.18
C GLY A 140 -20.80 32.41 -6.17
N ASP A 141 -20.69 31.99 -4.91
CA ASP A 141 -21.60 32.37 -3.82
C ASP A 141 -21.11 33.59 -3.02
N GLY A 142 -19.99 34.21 -3.44
CA GLY A 142 -19.46 35.41 -2.83
C GLY A 142 -18.03 35.76 -3.22
N LYS A 143 -17.61 36.97 -2.80
CA LYS A 143 -16.22 37.44 -2.91
C LYS A 143 -15.52 37.35 -1.56
N PHE A 144 -14.56 36.45 -1.47
CA PHE A 144 -13.72 36.21 -0.29
C PHE A 144 -12.46 37.07 -0.39
N THR A 145 -11.87 37.46 0.72
CA THR A 145 -10.64 38.26 0.71
C THR A 145 -9.67 37.73 1.75
N VAL A 146 -8.50 37.30 1.27
CA VAL A 146 -7.41 36.73 2.05
C VAL A 146 -6.33 37.79 2.25
N GLU A 147 -5.95 38.07 3.50
CA GLU A 147 -4.92 39.06 3.83
C GLU A 147 -3.63 38.37 4.31
N LEU A 148 -2.52 38.62 3.61
CA LEU A 148 -1.21 38.06 3.91
C LEU A 148 -0.19 39.14 4.28
N LYS A 149 0.70 38.82 5.23
CA LYS A 149 1.88 39.63 5.53
C LYS A 149 2.87 39.55 4.36
N ARG A 150 3.31 40.71 3.86
CA ARG A 150 4.07 40.85 2.58
C ARG A 150 5.47 40.22 2.56
N LYS A 151 5.92 39.55 3.63
CA LYS A 151 7.31 39.13 3.84
C LYS A 151 7.52 37.63 4.00
N ALA A 152 6.46 36.84 4.17
CA ALA A 152 6.58 35.48 4.67
C ALA A 152 6.75 34.40 3.58
N ILE A 153 5.99 34.50 2.48
CA ILE A 153 5.92 33.44 1.46
C ILE A 153 6.71 33.84 0.22
N GLY A 154 7.69 33.01 -0.14
CA GLY A 154 8.51 33.17 -1.33
C GLY A 154 7.76 32.76 -2.59
N GLU A 155 7.95 33.49 -3.67
CA GLU A 155 7.53 33.08 -5.01
C GLU A 155 8.31 31.82 -5.42
N ALA A 156 7.64 30.85 -6.05
CA ALA A 156 8.09 29.49 -6.34
C ALA A 156 8.38 28.57 -5.13
N ALA A 157 7.97 28.92 -3.90
CA ALA A 157 8.10 28.03 -2.75
C ALA A 157 7.06 26.89 -2.75
N ARG A 158 7.48 25.68 -2.34
CA ARG A 158 6.63 24.52 -2.07
C ARG A 158 6.00 24.65 -0.69
N VAL A 159 4.69 24.80 -0.64
CA VAL A 159 3.92 25.13 0.57
C VAL A 159 3.04 23.96 1.00
N LEU A 160 3.13 23.57 2.28
CA LEU A 160 2.14 22.74 2.95
C LEU A 160 1.09 23.62 3.61
N LEU A 161 -0.17 23.42 3.24
CA LEU A 161 -1.32 24.09 3.84
C LEU A 161 -1.76 23.32 5.10
N VAL A 162 -1.86 23.99 6.26
CA VAL A 162 -2.38 23.41 7.51
C VAL A 162 -3.70 24.09 7.85
N VAL A 163 -4.78 23.31 7.98
CA VAL A 163 -6.12 23.83 8.28
C VAL A 163 -6.70 23.11 9.49
N ASP A 164 -7.36 23.85 10.36
CA ASP A 164 -8.10 23.29 11.50
C ASP A 164 -9.61 23.45 11.31
N TRP A 165 -10.33 22.38 11.66
CA TRP A 165 -11.79 22.19 11.65
C TRP A 165 -12.50 22.52 10.32
N ILE A 166 -12.85 21.48 9.55
CA ILE A 166 -13.37 21.66 8.17
C ILE A 166 -14.65 20.85 7.93
N ASN A 167 -15.68 21.57 7.49
CA ASN A 167 -16.99 21.01 7.11
C ASN A 167 -17.30 21.14 5.60
N GLU A 168 -16.51 21.90 4.84
CA GLU A 168 -16.75 22.22 3.41
C GLU A 168 -15.41 22.27 2.64
N ALA A 169 -15.31 21.60 1.48
CA ALA A 169 -14.06 21.44 0.72
C ALA A 169 -13.65 22.69 -0.06
N GLU A 170 -14.63 23.49 -0.48
CA GLU A 170 -14.51 24.73 -1.25
C GLU A 170 -13.58 25.72 -0.55
N SER A 171 -13.63 25.75 0.78
CA SER A 171 -12.78 26.59 1.63
C SER A 171 -11.29 26.26 1.51
N ILE A 172 -10.93 24.97 1.40
CA ILE A 172 -9.54 24.52 1.22
C ILE A 172 -9.09 24.81 -0.21
N ILE A 173 -9.93 24.49 -1.20
CA ILE A 173 -9.64 24.67 -2.62
C ILE A 173 -9.39 26.15 -2.92
N ALA A 174 -10.24 27.04 -2.39
CA ALA A 174 -10.06 28.49 -2.50
C ALA A 174 -8.76 28.99 -1.84
N ALA A 175 -8.37 28.44 -0.69
CA ALA A 175 -7.12 28.78 -0.01
C ALA A 175 -5.88 28.29 -0.80
N ARG A 176 -5.92 27.08 -1.35
CA ARG A 176 -4.90 26.55 -2.27
C ARG A 176 -4.74 27.48 -3.48
N ASP A 177 -5.83 27.75 -4.18
CA ASP A 177 -5.82 28.55 -5.42
C ASP A 177 -5.35 29.99 -5.16
N ALA A 178 -5.57 30.53 -3.97
CA ALA A 178 -5.03 31.82 -3.54
C ALA A 178 -3.50 31.81 -3.43
N LEU A 179 -2.93 30.74 -2.88
CA LEU A 179 -1.48 30.55 -2.77
C LEU A 179 -0.85 30.30 -4.15
N THR A 180 -1.50 29.51 -5.00
CA THR A 180 -1.06 29.31 -6.39
C THR A 180 -1.04 30.62 -7.20
N LYS A 181 -2.05 31.49 -7.01
CA LYS A 181 -2.08 32.85 -7.61
C LYS A 181 -0.98 33.79 -7.10
N LEU A 182 -0.29 33.44 -6.01
CA LEU A 182 0.88 34.15 -5.49
C LEU A 182 2.21 33.53 -5.95
N GLY A 183 2.15 32.56 -6.86
CA GLY A 183 3.31 31.86 -7.40
C GLY A 183 3.84 30.72 -6.52
N CYS A 184 3.06 30.23 -5.56
CA CYS A 184 3.45 29.13 -4.67
C CYS A 184 2.98 27.77 -5.21
N ASP A 185 3.76 26.71 -5.01
CA ASP A 185 3.37 25.33 -5.31
C ASP A 185 2.77 24.67 -4.07
N VAL A 186 1.46 24.41 -4.03
CA VAL A 186 0.80 23.82 -2.85
C VAL A 186 0.84 22.30 -2.96
N VAL A 187 1.84 21.69 -2.33
CA VAL A 187 2.12 20.25 -2.42
C VAL A 187 1.18 19.37 -1.58
N GLY A 188 0.36 19.99 -0.72
CA GLY A 188 -0.69 19.29 0.03
C GLY A 188 -1.41 20.16 1.06
N ALA A 189 -2.47 19.61 1.63
CA ALA A 189 -3.22 20.18 2.74
C ALA A 189 -3.37 19.15 3.88
N THR A 190 -3.00 19.49 5.10
CA THR A 190 -3.18 18.63 6.28
C THR A 190 -4.18 19.25 7.25
N PHE A 191 -4.99 18.41 7.87
CA PHE A 191 -5.98 18.82 8.86
C PHE A 191 -6.20 17.74 9.91
N VAL A 192 -6.50 18.17 11.14
CA VAL A 192 -6.56 17.27 12.30
C VAL A 192 -7.92 16.57 12.40
N LEU A 193 -8.99 17.25 12.01
CA LEU A 193 -10.36 16.76 12.06
C LEU A 193 -11.10 17.15 10.78
N ALA A 194 -11.28 16.19 9.87
CA ALA A 194 -12.34 16.24 8.87
C ALA A 194 -13.52 15.43 9.38
N THR A 195 -14.72 16.02 9.29
CA THR A 195 -15.95 15.48 9.85
C THR A 195 -16.82 14.76 8.82
N ASN A 196 -16.48 14.83 7.52
CA ASN A 196 -17.28 14.25 6.43
C ASN A 196 -16.39 13.66 5.31
N GLU A 197 -16.75 12.45 4.86
CA GLU A 197 -16.17 11.75 3.71
C GLU A 197 -16.39 12.50 2.38
N ASP A 198 -17.49 13.24 2.22
CA ASP A 198 -17.74 14.07 1.03
C ASP A 198 -16.64 15.13 0.82
N VAL A 199 -16.15 15.72 1.92
CA VAL A 199 -15.05 16.70 1.89
C VAL A 199 -13.77 16.03 1.38
N LEU A 200 -13.49 14.83 1.88
CA LEU A 200 -12.34 14.02 1.46
C LEU A 200 -12.43 13.62 -0.02
N CYS A 201 -13.61 13.25 -0.51
CA CYS A 201 -13.85 12.92 -1.91
C CYS A 201 -13.74 14.14 -2.84
N ASN A 202 -14.30 15.29 -2.46
CA ASN A 202 -14.19 16.52 -3.24
C ASN A 202 -12.74 17.02 -3.35
N LEU A 203 -11.93 16.86 -2.29
CA LEU A 203 -10.50 17.16 -2.34
C LEU A 203 -9.72 16.24 -3.28
N LYS A 204 -10.02 14.92 -3.31
CA LYS A 204 -9.43 13.99 -4.30
C LYS A 204 -9.77 14.43 -5.73
N SER A 205 -11.03 14.76 -5.98
CA SER A 205 -11.51 15.22 -7.31
C SER A 205 -10.86 16.53 -7.75
N ALA A 206 -10.62 17.46 -6.81
CA ALA A 206 -9.87 18.69 -7.06
C ALA A 206 -8.34 18.49 -7.16
N GLN A 207 -7.85 17.25 -7.09
CA GLN A 207 -6.43 16.87 -7.07
C GLN A 207 -5.63 17.52 -5.93
N VAL A 208 -6.28 17.76 -4.78
CA VAL A 208 -5.61 18.22 -3.55
C VAL A 208 -5.11 17.00 -2.79
N ALA A 209 -3.79 16.83 -2.67
CA ALA A 209 -3.21 15.84 -1.78
C ALA A 209 -3.50 16.21 -0.31
N TYR A 210 -3.98 15.27 0.50
CA TYR A 210 -4.27 15.52 1.91
C TYR A 210 -3.87 14.40 2.87
N SER A 211 -3.75 14.77 4.15
CA SER A 211 -3.51 13.86 5.28
C SER A 211 -4.55 14.13 6.36
N CYS A 212 -5.11 13.06 6.93
CA CYS A 212 -6.09 13.11 7.99
C CYS A 212 -5.88 11.98 9.01
N SER A 213 -6.00 12.28 10.29
CA SER A 213 -6.23 11.27 11.33
C SER A 213 -7.70 10.87 11.32
N TRP A 214 -8.03 9.80 10.59
CA TRP A 214 -9.39 9.29 10.46
C TRP A 214 -9.87 8.62 11.75
N ASN A 215 -11.14 8.86 12.12
CA ASN A 215 -11.80 8.19 13.23
C ASN A 215 -13.11 7.56 12.70
N PRO A 216 -13.21 6.23 12.55
CA PRO A 216 -14.39 5.58 11.97
C PRO A 216 -15.62 5.66 12.89
N SER A 217 -16.69 6.30 12.43
CA SER A 217 -18.03 6.14 12.99
C SER A 217 -18.67 4.84 12.50
N HIS A 218 -19.20 4.03 13.42
CA HIS A 218 -19.92 2.81 13.11
C HIS A 218 -21.35 3.08 12.59
N GLY A 219 -21.76 2.30 11.58
CA GLY A 219 -23.16 1.96 11.34
C GLY A 219 -23.95 2.91 10.45
N ALA A 220 -24.08 2.55 9.16
CA ALA A 220 -25.10 3.08 8.27
C ALA A 220 -25.82 1.94 7.55
N ASN A 221 -26.97 1.53 8.08
CA ASN A 221 -27.96 0.74 7.34
C ASN A 221 -28.56 1.65 6.25
N LEU A 222 -28.58 1.20 4.99
CA LEU A 222 -29.45 1.78 3.96
C LEU A 222 -30.37 0.72 3.36
N ASN A 223 -31.56 0.71 3.92
CA ASN A 223 -32.70 -0.09 3.47
C ASN A 223 -33.53 0.78 2.52
N THR A 224 -33.52 0.51 1.21
CA THR A 224 -34.44 1.14 0.26
C THR A 224 -35.06 0.11 -0.68
N LYS A 225 -36.25 -0.38 -0.30
CA LYS A 225 -37.21 -0.91 -1.28
C LYS A 225 -37.65 0.21 -2.22
N LEU A 226 -37.77 -0.05 -3.51
CA LEU A 226 -38.80 0.55 -4.38
C LEU A 226 -39.14 -0.36 -5.56
N SER A 227 -40.25 -1.09 -5.39
CA SER A 227 -41.23 -1.60 -6.36
C SER A 227 -40.97 -1.71 -7.88
N ASN A 228 -41.39 -2.88 -8.39
CA ASN A 228 -42.16 -3.13 -9.63
C ASN A 228 -41.52 -2.91 -11.01
N GLY A 229 -41.38 -4.03 -11.72
CA GLY A 229 -41.31 -4.11 -13.19
C GLY A 229 -41.56 -5.55 -13.65
N SER A 230 -42.78 -5.87 -14.09
CA SER A 230 -43.12 -7.20 -14.61
C SER A 230 -42.66 -7.37 -16.06
N GLY A 231 -42.21 -8.57 -16.43
CA GLY A 231 -41.76 -8.85 -17.79
C GLY A 231 -41.58 -10.34 -18.07
N ASN A 232 -42.63 -11.01 -18.54
CA ASN A 232 -42.54 -12.38 -19.08
C ASN A 232 -41.64 -12.42 -20.32
N GLY A 233 -40.84 -13.47 -20.47
CA GLY A 233 -39.90 -13.61 -21.60
C GLY A 233 -39.36 -15.03 -21.79
N SER A 234 -40.24 -16.02 -21.89
CA SER A 234 -39.85 -17.39 -22.24
C SER A 234 -39.41 -17.49 -23.71
N SER A 235 -38.26 -18.12 -23.97
CA SER A 235 -38.04 -18.85 -25.22
C SER A 235 -37.03 -19.99 -25.03
N ARG A 236 -37.56 -21.20 -25.20
CA ARG A 236 -36.87 -22.51 -25.14
C ARG A 236 -36.67 -23.00 -26.58
N CYS A 237 -35.55 -23.66 -26.88
CA CYS A 237 -35.37 -24.77 -27.84
C CYS A 237 -33.85 -25.03 -28.01
N THR A 238 -33.22 -26.22 -27.86
CA THR A 238 -33.46 -27.58 -28.41
C THR A 238 -33.63 -27.59 -29.93
N CYS A 239 -32.92 -28.37 -30.75
CA CYS A 239 -32.26 -29.66 -30.59
C CYS A 239 -30.82 -29.63 -31.22
N HIS A 240 -30.06 -30.68 -31.55
CA HIS A 240 -30.32 -32.13 -31.63
C HIS A 240 -29.02 -32.96 -31.35
N GLN A 241 -28.95 -34.21 -31.84
CA GLN A 241 -27.78 -35.11 -31.80
C GLN A 241 -27.63 -35.80 -33.17
N ALA A 242 -26.45 -36.34 -33.48
CA ALA A 242 -26.30 -37.65 -34.14
C ALA A 242 -24.87 -38.21 -33.93
N GLU A 243 -24.77 -39.51 -33.69
CA GLU A 243 -23.51 -40.23 -33.43
C GLU A 243 -22.95 -40.87 -34.71
N THR A 244 -21.68 -41.30 -34.70
CA THR A 244 -21.32 -42.70 -35.00
C THR A 244 -19.86 -43.01 -34.63
N SER A 245 -19.55 -44.30 -34.49
CA SER A 245 -18.41 -44.84 -33.75
C SER A 245 -17.31 -45.43 -34.64
N ASN A 246 -16.09 -45.48 -34.10
CA ASN A 246 -15.24 -46.68 -34.15
C ASN A 246 -14.10 -46.56 -33.14
N GLY A 247 -13.74 -47.65 -32.46
CA GLY A 247 -12.79 -47.64 -31.35
C GLY A 247 -11.61 -48.58 -31.53
N GLN A 248 -10.53 -48.35 -30.77
CA GLN A 248 -9.52 -49.36 -30.44
C GLN A 248 -8.88 -49.06 -29.07
N SER A 249 -8.16 -50.05 -28.52
CA SER A 249 -8.11 -50.28 -27.07
C SER A 249 -6.81 -49.86 -26.35
N SER A 250 -6.99 -49.55 -25.06
CA SER A 250 -6.01 -49.69 -23.97
C SER A 250 -4.83 -48.70 -23.83
N ARG A 251 -4.92 -47.84 -22.79
CA ARG A 251 -4.16 -47.98 -21.53
C ARG A 251 -4.72 -47.01 -20.48
N LYS A 252 -5.21 -47.53 -19.35
CA LYS A 252 -5.77 -46.72 -18.25
C LYS A 252 -4.66 -45.90 -17.57
N ARG A 253 -4.76 -44.58 -17.59
CA ARG A 253 -4.19 -43.72 -16.52
C ARG A 253 -5.18 -43.68 -15.35
N PRO A 254 -4.74 -43.46 -14.10
CA PRO A 254 -5.67 -43.16 -13.01
C PRO A 254 -6.44 -41.89 -13.37
N ARG A 255 -7.75 -41.87 -13.13
CA ARG A 255 -8.50 -40.62 -13.17
C ARG A 255 -8.10 -39.81 -11.94
N ASN A 256 -7.75 -38.54 -12.12
CA ASN A 256 -8.04 -37.58 -11.07
C ASN A 256 -9.54 -37.69 -10.81
N SER A 257 -9.94 -37.97 -9.58
CA SER A 257 -11.28 -37.63 -9.15
C SER A 257 -11.34 -36.11 -9.12
N ASP A 258 -12.13 -35.52 -9.99
CA ASP A 258 -12.48 -34.10 -9.91
C ASP A 258 -13.12 -33.88 -8.54
N ILE A 259 -12.37 -33.28 -7.62
CA ILE A 259 -12.91 -32.83 -6.33
C ILE A 259 -13.65 -31.54 -6.66
N ASP A 260 -14.92 -31.71 -7.00
CA ASP A 260 -15.86 -30.63 -7.24
C ASP A 260 -15.84 -29.72 -6.00
N SER A 261 -15.44 -28.46 -6.18
CA SER A 261 -15.33 -27.50 -5.07
C SER A 261 -16.73 -27.19 -4.57
N ASP A 262 -17.05 -27.59 -3.34
CA ASP A 262 -18.37 -27.36 -2.75
C ASP A 262 -18.71 -25.85 -2.78
N PRO A 263 -19.75 -25.44 -3.54
CA PRO A 263 -20.10 -24.04 -3.69
C PRO A 263 -20.69 -23.41 -2.43
N SER A 264 -20.86 -24.17 -1.33
CA SER A 264 -21.34 -23.67 -0.04
C SER A 264 -20.25 -23.04 0.85
N VAL A 265 -18.95 -23.27 0.57
CA VAL A 265 -17.86 -22.74 1.41
C VAL A 265 -17.63 -21.25 1.17
N LYS A 266 -18.30 -20.41 1.96
CA LYS A 266 -17.95 -18.99 2.08
C LYS A 266 -16.66 -18.84 2.89
N VAL A 267 -15.78 -17.98 2.40
CA VAL A 267 -14.52 -17.64 3.07
C VAL A 267 -14.54 -16.14 3.39
N LEU A 268 -14.28 -15.80 4.65
CA LEU A 268 -13.93 -14.44 5.04
C LEU A 268 -12.40 -14.32 5.02
N LEU A 269 -11.91 -13.24 4.44
CA LEU A 269 -10.49 -12.99 4.27
C LEU A 269 -10.11 -11.70 5.01
N SER A 270 -9.00 -11.74 5.73
CA SER A 270 -8.35 -10.54 6.27
C SER A 270 -6.84 -10.65 6.06
N HIS A 271 -6.14 -9.53 5.98
CA HIS A 271 -4.69 -9.53 5.80
C HIS A 271 -3.99 -8.61 6.80
N ARG A 272 -2.71 -8.86 7.04
CA ARG A 272 -1.78 -7.98 7.74
C ARG A 272 -0.46 -7.96 6.98
N THR A 273 0.07 -6.78 6.74
CA THR A 273 1.39 -6.61 6.11
C THR A 273 2.34 -5.91 7.07
N ALA A 274 3.61 -6.28 7.02
CA ALA A 274 4.72 -5.57 7.64
C ALA A 274 5.87 -5.49 6.63
N GLU A 275 6.66 -4.43 6.73
CA GLU A 275 7.78 -4.11 5.85
C GLU A 275 8.97 -3.66 6.71
N TYR A 276 10.19 -4.05 6.34
CA TYR A 276 11.43 -3.63 7.02
C TYR A 276 12.56 -3.45 6.02
N GLN A 277 12.93 -2.19 5.79
CA GLN A 277 13.91 -1.84 4.75
C GLN A 277 15.36 -2.20 5.17
N ALA A 278 16.09 -2.82 4.25
CA ALA A 278 17.54 -2.84 4.20
C ALA A 278 18.11 -1.71 3.32
N ASN A 279 17.46 -1.43 2.19
CA ASN A 279 17.88 -0.43 1.21
C ASN A 279 17.39 0.98 1.59
N ASP A 280 17.91 2.00 0.90
CA ASP A 280 17.43 3.39 1.01
C ASP A 280 17.42 4.07 -0.37
N PRO A 281 16.24 4.30 -0.98
CA PRO A 281 14.93 3.82 -0.53
C PRO A 281 14.83 2.29 -0.60
N SER A 282 13.83 1.71 0.10
CA SER A 282 13.41 0.32 -0.12
C SER A 282 13.05 0.08 -1.60
N GLU A 283 13.43 -1.07 -2.15
CA GLU A 283 13.03 -1.53 -3.48
C GLU A 283 11.81 -2.50 -3.41
N ASP A 284 11.50 -3.06 -2.24
CA ASP A 284 10.32 -3.89 -1.94
C ASP A 284 8.99 -3.11 -1.96
N ARG A 285 7.88 -3.74 -2.39
CA ARG A 285 6.52 -3.17 -2.33
C ARG A 285 5.46 -4.23 -2.02
N CYS A 286 4.38 -3.83 -1.37
CA CYS A 286 3.16 -4.64 -1.25
C CYS A 286 1.94 -3.98 -1.93
N LEU A 287 0.90 -4.78 -2.20
CA LEU A 287 -0.43 -4.29 -2.59
C LEU A 287 -1.53 -5.25 -2.12
N ASN A 288 -2.57 -4.70 -1.51
CA ASN A 288 -3.76 -5.47 -1.10
C ASN A 288 -5.03 -4.77 -1.59
N ILE A 289 -5.86 -5.46 -2.36
CA ILE A 289 -7.10 -4.93 -2.96
C ILE A 289 -8.25 -5.90 -2.67
N VAL A 290 -9.37 -5.37 -2.15
CA VAL A 290 -10.63 -6.11 -1.99
C VAL A 290 -11.68 -5.46 -2.90
N LYS A 291 -12.19 -6.20 -3.88
CA LYS A 291 -13.26 -5.73 -4.78
C LYS A 291 -14.62 -6.10 -4.16
N SER A 292 -15.21 -5.17 -3.42
CA SER A 292 -16.43 -5.38 -2.61
C SER A 292 -17.74 -5.56 -3.42
N THR A 293 -17.68 -5.76 -4.74
CA THR A 293 -18.85 -6.14 -5.55
C THR A 293 -19.17 -7.63 -5.38
N ASP A 294 -20.32 -8.09 -5.87
CA ASP A 294 -20.84 -9.48 -5.76
C ASP A 294 -19.93 -10.60 -6.36
N GLU A 295 -18.69 -10.28 -6.72
CA GLU A 295 -17.73 -11.17 -7.35
C GLU A 295 -16.69 -11.75 -6.39
N GLY A 296 -16.63 -11.29 -5.12
CA GLY A 296 -15.79 -11.92 -4.10
C GLY A 296 -14.31 -12.05 -4.49
N VAL A 297 -13.75 -11.02 -5.15
CA VAL A 297 -12.36 -11.01 -5.63
C VAL A 297 -11.47 -10.23 -4.65
N GLN A 298 -10.41 -10.87 -4.17
CA GLN A 298 -9.35 -10.22 -3.40
C GLN A 298 -7.98 -10.54 -3.99
N ILE A 299 -7.11 -9.53 -4.07
CA ILE A 299 -5.72 -9.65 -4.49
C ILE A 299 -4.83 -9.20 -3.35
N ASN A 300 -3.85 -10.03 -3.00
CA ASN A 300 -2.76 -9.69 -2.08
C ASN A 300 -1.46 -9.98 -2.84
N ALA A 301 -0.51 -9.06 -2.82
CA ALA A 301 0.71 -9.17 -3.60
C ALA A 301 1.92 -8.62 -2.85
N VAL A 302 3.05 -9.30 -3.02
CA VAL A 302 4.38 -8.82 -2.61
C VAL A 302 5.25 -8.77 -3.86
N PHE A 303 5.99 -7.67 -4.00
CA PHE A 303 6.90 -7.40 -5.09
C PHE A 303 8.25 -7.06 -4.49
N ASP A 304 9.29 -7.64 -5.06
CA ASP A 304 10.68 -7.43 -4.66
C ASP A 304 11.38 -6.76 -5.83
N GLY A 305 11.86 -5.54 -5.62
CA GLY A 305 12.43 -4.70 -6.67
C GLY A 305 13.95 -4.76 -6.62
N HIS A 306 14.60 -4.69 -7.77
CA HIS A 306 16.06 -4.66 -7.79
C HIS A 306 16.64 -3.78 -8.89
N GLY A 307 17.76 -3.14 -8.56
CA GLY A 307 18.56 -2.39 -9.53
C GLY A 307 17.94 -1.06 -9.94
N GLY A 308 17.04 -0.52 -9.12
CA GLY A 308 16.27 0.70 -9.29
C GLY A 308 14.76 0.43 -9.20
N SER A 309 14.03 1.25 -8.43
CA SER A 309 12.58 1.13 -8.22
C SER A 309 11.68 1.28 -9.47
N ARG A 310 12.23 1.56 -10.66
CA ARG A 310 11.46 1.80 -11.88
C ARG A 310 10.56 0.63 -12.28
N ALA A 311 11.05 -0.60 -12.16
CA ALA A 311 10.27 -1.78 -12.52
C ALA A 311 9.16 -2.06 -11.50
N VAL A 312 9.50 -2.12 -10.21
CA VAL A 312 8.53 -2.42 -9.14
C VAL A 312 7.40 -1.40 -9.06
N GLU A 313 7.67 -0.09 -9.23
CA GLU A 313 6.65 0.97 -9.21
C GLU A 313 5.62 0.84 -10.36
N HIS A 314 6.09 0.42 -11.55
CA HIS A 314 5.21 0.16 -12.69
C HIS A 314 4.41 -1.13 -12.52
N ILE A 315 5.07 -2.20 -12.05
CA ILE A 315 4.46 -3.53 -11.92
C ILE A 315 3.42 -3.56 -10.80
N ARG A 316 3.70 -2.99 -9.61
CA ARG A 316 2.71 -2.95 -8.51
C ARG A 316 1.39 -2.28 -8.90
N THR A 317 1.43 -1.36 -9.87
CA THR A 317 0.27 -0.60 -10.32
C THR A 317 -0.42 -1.30 -11.49
N SER A 318 0.31 -1.54 -12.59
CA SER A 318 -0.27 -2.07 -13.83
C SER A 318 -0.75 -3.51 -13.70
N LEU A 319 -0.05 -4.37 -12.95
CA LEU A 319 -0.32 -5.81 -12.97
C LEU A 319 -1.66 -6.16 -12.33
N CYS A 320 -1.89 -5.65 -11.12
CA CYS A 320 -3.15 -5.86 -10.41
C CYS A 320 -4.32 -5.18 -11.13
N GLN A 321 -4.09 -4.02 -11.76
CA GLN A 321 -5.10 -3.39 -12.62
C GLN A 321 -5.49 -4.29 -13.80
N HIS A 322 -4.53 -4.81 -14.57
CA HIS A 322 -4.81 -5.67 -15.73
C HIS A 322 -5.52 -6.98 -15.39
N ILE A 323 -5.28 -7.53 -14.19
CA ILE A 323 -6.04 -8.67 -13.66
C ILE A 323 -7.48 -8.22 -13.35
N LEU A 324 -7.65 -7.12 -12.60
CA LEU A 324 -8.96 -6.61 -12.16
C LEU A 324 -9.87 -6.13 -13.31
N GLU A 325 -9.29 -5.69 -14.43
CA GLU A 325 -10.01 -5.30 -15.66
C GLU A 325 -10.76 -6.48 -16.32
N GLN A 326 -10.28 -7.71 -16.15
CA GLN A 326 -10.76 -8.89 -16.88
C GLN A 326 -11.35 -9.99 -15.99
N VAL A 327 -10.98 -10.02 -14.70
CA VAL A 327 -11.42 -11.04 -13.75
C VAL A 327 -12.88 -10.85 -13.31
N SER A 328 -13.61 -11.95 -13.28
CA SER A 328 -14.97 -12.07 -12.74
C SER A 328 -15.15 -13.43 -12.05
N SER A 329 -16.02 -13.49 -11.04
CA SER A 329 -16.34 -14.73 -10.31
C SER A 329 -16.92 -15.86 -11.16
N LYS A 330 -17.31 -15.56 -12.40
CA LYS A 330 -17.90 -16.48 -13.39
C LYS A 330 -16.87 -17.06 -14.36
N ASN A 331 -15.61 -16.65 -14.32
CA ASN A 331 -14.57 -17.22 -15.18
C ASN A 331 -14.17 -18.63 -14.70
N SER A 332 -13.86 -19.52 -15.65
CA SER A 332 -13.26 -20.83 -15.34
C SER A 332 -11.79 -20.67 -14.88
N SER A 333 -11.26 -21.65 -14.14
CA SER A 333 -9.85 -21.68 -13.70
C SER A 333 -8.87 -21.49 -14.86
N ASP A 334 -9.14 -22.11 -16.02
CA ASP A 334 -8.31 -21.93 -17.22
C ASP A 334 -8.35 -20.48 -17.72
N LYS A 335 -9.54 -19.86 -17.73
CA LYS A 335 -9.69 -18.46 -18.15
C LYS A 335 -9.03 -17.48 -17.17
N ILE A 336 -9.09 -17.76 -15.87
CA ILE A 336 -8.32 -17.01 -14.85
C ILE A 336 -6.81 -17.13 -15.13
N SER A 337 -6.34 -18.34 -15.41
CA SER A 337 -4.92 -18.58 -15.73
C SER A 337 -4.47 -17.84 -16.99
N GLU A 338 -5.31 -17.79 -18.03
CA GLU A 338 -5.07 -16.95 -19.22
C GLU A 338 -5.04 -15.46 -18.90
N ILE A 339 -6.00 -14.95 -18.13
CA ILE A 339 -6.09 -13.53 -17.73
C ILE A 339 -4.82 -13.12 -16.98
N VAL A 340 -4.40 -13.92 -16.00
CA VAL A 340 -3.18 -13.66 -15.22
C VAL A 340 -1.95 -13.68 -16.14
N LYS A 341 -1.76 -14.70 -16.98
CA LYS A 341 -0.63 -14.72 -17.93
C LYS A 341 -0.62 -13.52 -18.88
N SER A 342 -1.79 -13.11 -19.37
CA SER A 342 -1.96 -11.93 -20.23
C SER A 342 -1.61 -10.63 -19.50
N ALA A 343 -2.03 -10.49 -18.24
CA ALA A 343 -1.71 -9.33 -17.40
C ALA A 343 -0.20 -9.21 -17.13
N PHE A 344 0.47 -10.32 -16.80
CA PHE A 344 1.93 -10.36 -16.65
C PHE A 344 2.64 -9.95 -17.96
N ALA A 345 2.28 -10.55 -19.10
CA ALA A 345 2.88 -10.22 -20.38
C ALA A 345 2.65 -8.75 -20.80
N ARG A 346 1.44 -8.23 -20.58
CA ARG A 346 1.08 -6.83 -20.89
C ARG A 346 1.85 -5.84 -20.02
N SER A 347 1.91 -6.05 -18.71
CA SER A 347 2.64 -5.17 -17.79
C SER A 347 4.14 -5.09 -18.10
N ASP A 348 4.77 -6.21 -18.47
CA ASP A 348 6.20 -6.24 -18.85
C ASP A 348 6.45 -5.56 -20.21
N GLU A 349 5.56 -5.74 -21.20
CA GLU A 349 5.69 -5.06 -22.50
C GLU A 349 5.43 -3.55 -22.39
N GLU A 350 4.47 -3.10 -21.56
CA GLU A 350 4.26 -1.67 -21.28
C GLU A 350 5.50 -1.03 -20.64
N LEU A 351 6.15 -1.71 -19.68
CA LEU A 351 7.43 -1.26 -19.10
C LEU A 351 8.52 -1.16 -20.17
N LYS A 352 8.64 -2.17 -21.04
CA LYS A 352 9.60 -2.18 -22.16
C LYS A 352 9.36 -1.01 -23.11
N GLN A 353 8.12 -0.74 -23.52
CA GLN A 353 7.78 0.39 -24.38
C GLN A 353 8.09 1.74 -23.71
N SER A 354 7.85 1.86 -22.40
CA SER A 354 8.24 3.06 -21.65
C SER A 354 9.76 3.31 -21.73
N LEU A 355 10.58 2.26 -21.66
CA LEU A 355 12.04 2.36 -21.78
C LEU A 355 12.50 2.63 -23.21
N LEU A 356 11.85 2.03 -24.21
CA LEU A 356 12.17 2.27 -25.63
C LEU A 356 11.84 3.70 -26.09
N SER A 357 10.89 4.36 -25.43
CA SER A 357 10.58 5.79 -25.68
C SER A 357 11.67 6.76 -25.21
N LEU A 358 12.58 6.33 -24.34
CA LEU A 358 13.66 7.16 -23.80
C LEU A 358 14.88 7.18 -24.75
N PRO A 359 15.72 8.25 -24.70
CA PRO A 359 16.98 8.29 -25.42
C PRO A 359 17.86 7.08 -25.12
N GLU A 360 18.58 6.56 -26.14
CA GLU A 360 19.38 5.33 -26.01
C GLU A 360 20.34 5.36 -24.81
N LYS A 361 21.07 6.47 -24.64
CA LYS A 361 21.97 6.69 -23.48
C LYS A 361 21.26 6.53 -22.13
N THR A 362 20.00 6.92 -22.03
CA THR A 362 19.20 6.84 -20.80
C THR A 362 18.68 5.42 -20.59
N ARG A 363 18.01 4.83 -21.59
CA ARG A 363 17.43 3.48 -21.45
C ARG A 363 18.46 2.37 -21.24
N MET A 364 19.69 2.57 -21.74
CA MET A 364 20.83 1.64 -21.54
C MET A 364 21.62 1.90 -20.24
N SER A 365 21.21 2.86 -19.39
CA SER A 365 21.90 3.19 -18.15
C SER A 365 21.42 2.37 -16.95
N LYS A 366 22.21 2.35 -15.86
CA LYS A 366 21.84 1.68 -14.61
C LYS A 366 20.58 2.32 -14.02
N GLY A 367 19.61 1.52 -13.58
CA GLY A 367 18.28 2.00 -13.14
C GLY A 367 17.21 1.99 -14.24
N TYR A 368 17.56 1.49 -15.45
CA TYR A 368 16.67 1.42 -16.60
C TYR A 368 16.64 0.01 -17.19
N CYS A 369 17.60 -0.37 -18.04
CA CYS A 369 17.59 -1.69 -18.69
C CYS A 369 17.81 -2.87 -17.72
N ASN A 370 18.39 -2.62 -16.55
CA ASN A 370 18.68 -3.60 -15.49
C ASN A 370 17.80 -3.45 -14.24
N ALA A 371 16.81 -2.54 -14.28
CA ALA A 371 15.81 -2.47 -13.22
C ALA A 371 14.83 -3.64 -13.44
N GLY A 372 14.57 -4.41 -12.41
CA GLY A 372 13.66 -5.55 -12.45
C GLY A 372 12.81 -5.64 -11.20
N ALA A 373 11.88 -6.59 -11.23
CA ALA A 373 11.10 -6.95 -10.05
C ALA A 373 10.64 -8.41 -10.10
N CYS A 374 10.71 -9.08 -8.95
CA CYS A 374 9.98 -10.30 -8.66
C CYS A 374 8.57 -9.97 -8.16
N ALA A 375 7.65 -10.92 -8.24
CA ALA A 375 6.26 -10.73 -7.85
C ALA A 375 5.59 -12.06 -7.49
N VAL A 376 4.99 -12.11 -6.31
CA VAL A 376 4.08 -13.19 -5.89
C VAL A 376 2.70 -12.62 -5.57
N ILE A 377 1.66 -13.21 -6.18
CA ILE A 377 0.27 -12.76 -6.06
C ILE A 377 -0.61 -13.90 -5.58
N ALA A 378 -1.40 -13.65 -4.53
CA ALA A 378 -2.53 -14.45 -4.09
C ALA A 378 -3.85 -13.79 -4.54
N LEU A 379 -4.44 -14.36 -5.60
CA LEU A 379 -5.74 -13.98 -6.14
C LEU A 379 -6.79 -14.97 -5.62
N PHE A 380 -7.69 -14.48 -4.76
CA PHE A 380 -8.84 -15.21 -4.27
C PHE A 380 -10.06 -14.90 -5.12
N ILE A 381 -10.77 -15.94 -5.55
CA ILE A 381 -12.05 -15.84 -6.27
C ILE A 381 -12.96 -16.95 -5.76
N ASN A 382 -14.07 -16.58 -5.12
CA ASN A 382 -14.96 -17.52 -4.44
C ASN A 382 -14.16 -18.39 -3.42
N SER A 383 -14.25 -19.72 -3.51
CA SER A 383 -13.50 -20.70 -2.69
C SER A 383 -12.17 -21.16 -3.33
N VAL A 384 -11.66 -20.47 -4.35
CA VAL A 384 -10.43 -20.83 -5.08
C VAL A 384 -9.35 -19.77 -4.90
N LEU A 385 -8.15 -20.23 -4.55
CA LEU A 385 -6.93 -19.41 -4.43
C LEU A 385 -6.00 -19.72 -5.61
N TYR A 386 -5.63 -18.69 -6.36
CA TYR A 386 -4.63 -18.74 -7.42
C TYR A 386 -3.36 -18.05 -6.96
N ILE A 387 -2.25 -18.78 -6.94
CA ILE A 387 -0.91 -18.25 -6.66
C ILE A 387 -0.19 -18.07 -7.98
N ALA A 388 0.14 -16.82 -8.34
CA ALA A 388 0.96 -16.50 -9.50
C ALA A 388 2.32 -15.98 -9.04
N ASN A 389 3.41 -16.60 -9.48
CA ASN A 389 4.78 -16.22 -9.11
C ASN A 389 5.69 -15.96 -10.32
N VAL A 390 6.54 -14.95 -10.20
CA VAL A 390 7.70 -14.65 -11.06
C VAL A 390 8.85 -14.24 -10.13
N GLY A 391 9.95 -14.98 -10.17
CA GLY A 391 11.10 -14.75 -9.28
C GLY A 391 11.10 -15.63 -8.04
N ASP A 392 11.78 -15.14 -7.00
CA ASP A 392 12.13 -15.78 -5.73
C ASP A 392 11.32 -15.29 -4.52
N CYS A 393 10.45 -14.30 -4.69
CA CYS A 393 9.32 -14.13 -3.77
C CYS A 393 8.54 -15.45 -3.67
N ALA A 394 8.04 -15.79 -2.48
CA ALA A 394 7.34 -17.05 -2.27
C ALA A 394 6.03 -16.90 -1.48
N ALA A 395 5.15 -17.88 -1.68
CA ALA A 395 3.88 -18.03 -0.99
C ALA A 395 3.79 -19.41 -0.31
N VAL A 396 3.49 -19.40 0.98
CA VAL A 396 3.35 -20.59 1.83
C VAL A 396 1.94 -20.66 2.40
N LEU A 397 1.23 -21.75 2.10
CA LEU A 397 -0.08 -22.08 2.64
C LEU A 397 0.09 -22.83 3.97
N GLY A 398 -0.45 -22.26 5.05
CA GLY A 398 -0.61 -22.95 6.33
C GLY A 398 -1.97 -23.64 6.41
N LYS A 399 -1.97 -24.94 6.65
CA LYS A 399 -3.20 -25.75 6.75
C LYS A 399 -3.12 -26.85 7.81
N VAL A 400 -4.26 -27.33 8.28
CA VAL A 400 -4.34 -28.51 9.14
C VAL A 400 -4.30 -29.77 8.28
N SER A 401 -3.35 -30.67 8.56
CA SER A 401 -3.30 -31.98 7.91
C SER A 401 -4.44 -32.86 8.40
N LYS A 402 -5.21 -33.45 7.47
CA LYS A 402 -6.30 -34.37 7.81
C LYS A 402 -5.78 -35.66 8.46
N GLU A 403 -4.55 -36.08 8.13
CA GLU A 403 -3.94 -37.32 8.61
C GLU A 403 -3.36 -37.18 10.01
N THR A 404 -2.59 -36.11 10.27
CA THR A 404 -1.88 -35.92 11.55
C THR A 404 -2.60 -34.99 12.52
N GLN A 405 -3.64 -34.28 12.06
CA GLN A 405 -4.28 -33.15 12.77
C GLN A 405 -3.30 -32.01 13.15
N GLY A 406 -2.06 -32.07 12.63
CA GLY A 406 -1.02 -31.07 12.86
C GLY A 406 -1.01 -29.97 11.80
N LEU A 407 -0.45 -28.83 12.16
CA LEU A 407 -0.21 -27.72 11.23
C LEU A 407 0.90 -28.08 10.23
N GLN A 408 0.61 -27.90 8.95
CA GLN A 408 1.52 -28.16 7.84
C GLN A 408 1.70 -26.89 7.00
N ALA A 409 2.95 -26.53 6.71
CA ALA A 409 3.31 -25.61 5.64
C ALA A 409 3.34 -26.33 4.28
N ILE A 410 2.80 -25.69 3.25
CA ILE A 410 2.93 -26.11 1.86
C ILE A 410 3.37 -24.89 1.04
N GLU A 411 4.54 -24.96 0.42
CA GLU A 411 4.94 -23.99 -0.60
C GLU A 411 4.02 -24.13 -1.82
N VAL A 412 3.35 -23.02 -2.17
CA VAL A 412 2.37 -22.96 -3.28
C VAL A 412 2.85 -22.09 -4.45
N SER A 413 4.01 -21.45 -4.31
CA SER A 413 4.79 -20.83 -5.38
C SER A 413 5.88 -21.79 -5.90
N VAL A 414 6.31 -21.62 -7.16
CA VAL A 414 7.52 -22.27 -7.68
C VAL A 414 8.69 -21.31 -7.53
N ASP A 415 9.79 -21.75 -6.91
CA ASP A 415 11.06 -21.03 -6.88
C ASP A 415 11.63 -20.84 -8.29
N HIS A 416 11.89 -19.59 -8.69
CA HIS A 416 12.54 -19.25 -9.95
C HIS A 416 14.01 -18.82 -9.78
N SER A 417 14.72 -19.29 -8.75
CA SER A 417 16.15 -19.08 -8.59
C SER A 417 17.00 -19.95 -9.54
N CYS A 418 18.28 -19.60 -9.67
CA CYS A 418 19.28 -20.46 -10.32
C CYS A 418 19.58 -21.77 -9.56
N ASN A 419 19.00 -22.01 -8.38
CA ASN A 419 19.13 -23.28 -7.67
C ASN A 419 18.09 -24.31 -8.14
N ASN A 420 16.95 -23.88 -8.68
CA ASN A 420 15.97 -24.78 -9.28
C ASN A 420 16.53 -25.44 -10.57
N PRO A 421 16.72 -26.78 -10.61
CA PRO A 421 17.27 -27.47 -11.77
C PRO A 421 16.33 -27.54 -12.97
N GLN A 422 15.02 -27.33 -12.78
CA GLN A 422 14.05 -27.28 -13.88
C GLN A 422 14.13 -25.92 -14.59
N GLU A 423 14.13 -24.84 -13.84
CA GLU A 423 14.27 -23.48 -14.37
C GLU A 423 15.63 -23.25 -15.05
N THR A 424 16.71 -23.76 -14.47
CA THR A 424 18.04 -23.78 -15.11
C THR A 424 18.01 -24.40 -16.52
N LYS A 425 17.28 -25.52 -16.70
CA LYS A 425 17.11 -26.14 -18.04
C LYS A 425 16.29 -25.25 -18.99
N LEU A 426 15.29 -24.53 -18.49
CA LEU A 426 14.52 -23.59 -19.29
C LEU A 426 15.37 -22.39 -19.74
N VAL A 427 16.19 -21.81 -18.87
CA VAL A 427 17.13 -20.72 -19.22
C VAL A 427 18.11 -21.16 -20.32
N ILE A 428 18.73 -22.34 -20.18
CA ILE A 428 19.64 -22.90 -21.20
C ILE A 428 18.90 -23.15 -22.53
N LYS A 429 17.68 -23.69 -22.48
CA LYS A 429 16.84 -23.93 -23.67
C LYS A 429 16.44 -22.63 -24.38
N ARG A 430 16.11 -21.58 -23.62
CA ARG A 430 15.61 -20.28 -24.09
C ARG A 430 16.72 -19.43 -24.73
N SER A 431 17.89 -19.38 -24.08
CA SER A 431 19.05 -18.58 -24.52
C SER A 431 19.93 -19.27 -25.57
N HIS A 432 19.85 -20.60 -25.67
CA HIS A 432 20.84 -21.43 -26.38
C HIS A 432 22.30 -21.17 -25.93
N ASP A 433 22.50 -20.75 -24.68
CA ASP A 433 23.81 -20.66 -24.02
C ASP A 433 24.00 -21.88 -23.11
N ARG A 434 24.98 -22.74 -23.45
CA ARG A 434 25.29 -23.94 -22.63
C ARG A 434 25.90 -23.58 -21.28
N ASN A 435 26.39 -22.35 -21.12
CA ASN A 435 26.96 -21.81 -19.89
C ASN A 435 26.05 -20.72 -19.30
N ALA A 436 24.73 -20.79 -19.56
CA ALA A 436 23.79 -19.73 -19.17
C ALA A 436 23.71 -19.51 -17.65
N ILE A 437 23.97 -20.53 -16.83
CA ILE A 437 24.06 -20.39 -15.36
C ILE A 437 25.53 -20.48 -14.97
N ARG A 438 26.05 -19.41 -14.37
CA ARG A 438 27.46 -19.25 -13.99
C ARG A 438 27.59 -18.24 -12.85
N MET A 439 28.67 -18.32 -12.07
CA MET A 439 28.98 -17.32 -11.05
C MET A 439 29.34 -15.97 -11.69
N SER A 440 29.09 -14.84 -11.02
CA SER A 440 29.66 -13.55 -11.45
C SER A 440 31.19 -13.54 -11.29
N LYS A 441 31.86 -12.48 -11.74
CA LYS A 441 33.29 -12.30 -11.47
C LYS A 441 33.58 -12.12 -9.98
N ASP A 442 32.68 -11.45 -9.27
CA ASP A 442 32.84 -11.12 -7.86
C ASP A 442 32.60 -12.37 -7.00
N ASP A 443 31.58 -13.18 -7.34
CA ASP A 443 31.32 -14.49 -6.73
C ASP A 443 32.47 -15.51 -6.96
N GLN A 444 33.30 -15.31 -8.00
CA GLN A 444 34.49 -16.15 -8.26
C GLN A 444 35.73 -15.67 -7.47
N ALA A 445 35.77 -14.40 -7.08
CA ALA A 445 36.93 -13.79 -6.44
C ALA A 445 37.00 -14.04 -4.92
N THR A 446 35.90 -14.46 -4.29
CA THR A 446 35.77 -14.68 -2.84
C THR A 446 36.48 -15.92 -2.30
N GLY A 447 37.05 -16.77 -3.18
CA GLY A 447 38.05 -17.77 -2.80
C GLY A 447 37.51 -19.14 -2.34
N ALA A 448 38.41 -20.11 -2.31
CA ALA A 448 38.08 -21.53 -2.14
C ALA A 448 37.51 -21.85 -0.73
N GLY A 449 36.19 -21.99 -0.65
CA GLY A 449 35.48 -22.43 0.55
C GLY A 449 34.01 -21.99 0.59
N ILE A 450 33.72 -20.82 0.01
CA ILE A 450 32.35 -20.31 -0.14
C ILE A 450 31.82 -20.75 -1.51
N ILE A 451 30.64 -21.38 -1.54
CA ILE A 451 29.97 -21.73 -2.80
C ILE A 451 29.38 -20.44 -3.36
N GLY A 452 30.03 -19.85 -4.36
CA GLY A 452 29.60 -18.60 -5.00
C GLY A 452 28.20 -18.70 -5.63
N VAL A 453 27.50 -17.56 -5.68
CA VAL A 453 26.08 -17.52 -6.11
C VAL A 453 25.96 -17.87 -7.59
N LYS A 454 25.08 -18.82 -7.92
CA LYS A 454 24.72 -19.13 -9.31
C LYS A 454 23.87 -18.00 -9.88
N ARG A 455 24.22 -17.50 -11.07
CA ARG A 455 23.49 -16.41 -11.71
C ARG A 455 23.22 -16.69 -13.18
N VAL A 456 22.05 -16.27 -13.66
CA VAL A 456 21.72 -16.17 -15.08
C VAL A 456 22.69 -15.19 -15.72
N ALA A 457 23.36 -15.68 -16.76
CA ALA A 457 24.43 -15.02 -17.49
C ALA A 457 25.61 -14.51 -16.63
N GLY A 458 25.72 -14.94 -15.36
CA GLY A 458 26.68 -14.38 -14.39
C GLY A 458 26.27 -13.02 -13.82
N SER A 459 24.98 -12.66 -13.91
CA SER A 459 24.45 -11.33 -13.55
C SER A 459 23.30 -11.41 -12.54
N LEU A 460 22.17 -12.03 -12.91
CA LEU A 460 20.93 -12.05 -12.12
C LEU A 460 20.77 -13.38 -11.36
N ALA A 461 20.33 -13.38 -10.10
CA ALA A 461 20.12 -14.63 -9.34
C ALA A 461 18.88 -15.42 -9.80
N MET A 462 17.90 -14.73 -10.39
CA MET A 462 16.60 -15.22 -10.80
C MET A 462 16.55 -15.62 -12.28
N THR A 463 15.76 -16.64 -12.59
CA THR A 463 15.49 -17.14 -13.95
C THR A 463 14.26 -16.50 -14.60
N ARG A 464 13.45 -15.83 -13.80
CA ARG A 464 12.26 -15.07 -14.19
C ARG A 464 12.19 -13.78 -13.38
N ALA A 465 11.81 -12.68 -14.04
CA ALA A 465 11.61 -11.36 -13.44
C ALA A 465 10.77 -10.51 -14.39
N PHE A 466 10.11 -9.48 -13.88
CA PHE A 466 9.72 -8.30 -14.66
C PHE A 466 10.93 -7.39 -14.90
N GLY A 467 10.89 -6.56 -15.94
CA GLY A 467 12.02 -5.66 -16.25
C GLY A 467 13.23 -6.44 -16.79
N ASP A 468 14.44 -6.11 -16.36
CA ASP A 468 15.69 -6.81 -16.71
C ASP A 468 15.89 -7.03 -18.23
N PHE A 469 15.46 -6.07 -19.05
CA PHE A 469 15.41 -6.25 -20.50
C PHE A 469 16.78 -6.47 -21.15
N TYR A 470 17.87 -6.11 -20.47
CA TYR A 470 19.23 -6.48 -20.88
C TYR A 470 19.47 -8.00 -20.99
N LEU A 471 18.63 -8.82 -20.32
CA LEU A 471 18.61 -10.28 -20.43
C LEU A 471 17.42 -10.81 -21.25
N LYS A 472 16.47 -9.96 -21.69
CA LYS A 472 15.27 -10.38 -22.43
C LYS A 472 15.30 -10.04 -23.92
N CYS A 473 15.71 -8.82 -24.31
CA CYS A 473 15.53 -8.37 -25.70
C CYS A 473 16.78 -7.65 -26.27
N PRO A 474 17.07 -7.78 -27.58
CA PRO A 474 18.29 -7.21 -28.16
C PRO A 474 18.35 -5.69 -28.08
N GLU A 475 17.21 -4.99 -28.08
CA GLU A 475 17.12 -3.53 -28.10
C GLU A 475 17.70 -2.91 -26.83
N LEU A 476 17.42 -3.52 -25.67
CA LEU A 476 17.84 -3.06 -24.34
C LEU A 476 19.04 -3.86 -23.80
N SER A 477 19.69 -4.66 -24.65
CA SER A 477 20.83 -5.53 -24.30
C SER A 477 22.13 -5.12 -24.99
N SER A 478 23.24 -5.40 -24.32
CA SER A 478 24.62 -5.14 -24.73
C SER A 478 25.45 -6.43 -24.70
N ALA A 479 26.64 -6.40 -25.30
CA ALA A 479 27.59 -7.50 -25.16
C ALA A 479 27.99 -7.69 -23.67
N PRO A 480 28.17 -8.93 -23.18
CA PRO A 480 28.11 -10.20 -23.91
C PRO A 480 26.69 -10.76 -24.10
N PHE A 481 25.68 -10.24 -23.40
CA PHE A 481 24.34 -10.84 -23.30
C PHE A 481 23.54 -10.83 -24.62
N LYS A 482 23.62 -9.75 -25.39
CA LYS A 482 22.78 -9.44 -26.57
C LYS A 482 22.69 -10.58 -27.61
N SER A 483 23.70 -11.42 -27.74
CA SER A 483 23.75 -12.53 -28.72
C SER A 483 22.98 -13.79 -28.30
N LYS A 484 22.44 -13.82 -27.07
CA LYS A 484 21.85 -14.99 -26.42
C LYS A 484 20.56 -14.69 -25.64
N VAL A 485 20.04 -13.46 -25.73
CA VAL A 485 18.72 -13.12 -25.20
C VAL A 485 17.60 -13.80 -26.03
N PRO A 486 16.46 -14.19 -25.45
CA PRO A 486 16.10 -14.07 -24.03
C PRO A 486 16.75 -15.16 -23.16
N TYR A 487 17.35 -14.76 -22.04
CA TYR A 487 17.76 -15.64 -20.96
C TYR A 487 16.60 -15.90 -19.98
N ILE A 488 15.88 -14.86 -19.58
CA ILE A 488 14.79 -14.89 -18.58
C ILE A 488 13.42 -14.65 -19.22
N THR A 489 12.34 -14.73 -18.44
CA THR A 489 10.96 -14.41 -18.86
C THR A 489 10.19 -13.74 -17.71
N SER A 490 9.09 -13.06 -18.03
CA SER A 490 8.07 -12.57 -17.11
C SER A 490 6.82 -13.49 -17.07
N GLU A 491 6.85 -14.65 -17.74
CA GLU A 491 5.74 -15.61 -17.67
C GLU A 491 5.63 -16.25 -16.27
N PRO A 492 4.47 -16.18 -15.59
CA PRO A 492 4.30 -16.72 -14.25
C PRO A 492 4.18 -18.24 -14.21
N SER A 493 4.65 -18.85 -13.12
CA SER A 493 4.08 -20.12 -12.64
C SER A 493 2.72 -19.81 -11.99
N ILE A 494 1.69 -20.61 -12.29
CA ILE A 494 0.37 -20.48 -11.63
C ILE A 494 0.03 -21.81 -10.94
N THR A 495 -0.29 -21.72 -9.66
CA THR A 495 -0.76 -22.83 -8.82
C THR A 495 -2.19 -22.54 -8.37
N THR A 496 -3.11 -23.46 -8.62
CA THR A 496 -4.51 -23.35 -8.19
C THR A 496 -4.76 -24.23 -6.96
N VAL A 497 -5.29 -23.63 -5.90
CA VAL A 497 -5.68 -24.28 -4.64
C VAL A 497 -7.20 -24.18 -4.49
N TYR A 498 -7.88 -25.32 -4.58
CA TYR A 498 -9.30 -25.45 -4.25
C TYR A 498 -9.42 -25.63 -2.73
N MET A 499 -9.95 -24.62 -2.04
CA MET A 499 -10.05 -24.66 -0.58
C MET A 499 -11.10 -25.68 -0.14
N ASN A 500 -10.81 -26.39 0.95
CA ASN A 500 -11.59 -27.54 1.42
C ASN A 500 -11.84 -27.48 2.95
N GLY A 501 -11.67 -26.30 3.56
CA GLY A 501 -11.93 -26.06 4.98
C GLY A 501 -10.76 -26.36 5.91
N SER A 502 -9.59 -26.78 5.38
CA SER A 502 -8.41 -27.07 6.20
C SER A 502 -7.33 -25.98 6.15
N GLU A 503 -7.47 -25.06 5.22
CA GLU A 503 -6.61 -23.90 5.03
C GLU A 503 -6.84 -22.86 6.15
N LYS A 504 -5.77 -22.29 6.71
CA LYS A 504 -5.87 -21.27 7.80
C LYS A 504 -5.34 -19.91 7.39
N TYR A 505 -4.27 -19.87 6.60
CA TYR A 505 -3.66 -18.64 6.09
C TYR A 505 -2.70 -18.93 4.93
N VAL A 506 -2.44 -17.91 4.12
CA VAL A 506 -1.31 -17.89 3.19
C VAL A 506 -0.37 -16.74 3.55
N ILE A 507 0.92 -17.03 3.59
CA ILE A 507 2.00 -16.08 3.86
C ILE A 507 2.68 -15.77 2.52
N LEU A 508 2.72 -14.51 2.12
CA LEU A 508 3.45 -14.01 0.95
C LEU A 508 4.61 -13.16 1.44
N ALA A 509 5.83 -13.38 0.95
CA ALA A 509 6.98 -12.52 1.28
C ALA A 509 8.06 -12.49 0.20
N SER A 510 8.90 -11.44 0.24
CA SER A 510 10.16 -11.31 -0.51
C SER A 510 11.24 -12.27 0.00
N ASP A 511 12.35 -12.39 -0.73
CA ASP A 511 13.42 -13.33 -0.39
C ASP A 511 14.06 -13.03 0.98
N GLY A 512 14.09 -11.76 1.41
CA GLY A 512 14.59 -11.30 2.70
C GLY A 512 13.93 -11.96 3.93
N LEU A 513 12.74 -12.55 3.79
CA LEU A 513 12.16 -13.45 4.80
C LEU A 513 12.61 -14.91 4.60
N TRP A 514 12.46 -15.43 3.38
CA TRP A 514 12.61 -16.85 3.07
C TRP A 514 14.05 -17.35 3.08
N ASP A 515 15.04 -16.47 2.84
CA ASP A 515 16.48 -16.77 2.93
C ASP A 515 16.92 -17.18 4.34
N VAL A 516 16.15 -16.82 5.37
CA VAL A 516 16.47 -17.09 6.79
C VAL A 516 15.39 -17.85 7.54
N MET A 517 14.18 -17.98 6.99
CA MET A 517 13.05 -18.64 7.65
C MET A 517 12.47 -19.77 6.80
N THR A 518 12.39 -20.97 7.38
CA THR A 518 11.74 -22.10 6.71
C THR A 518 10.21 -21.94 6.70
N PRO A 519 9.50 -22.49 5.69
CA PRO A 519 8.04 -22.46 5.62
C PRO A 519 7.35 -22.96 6.90
N GLN A 520 7.88 -24.04 7.50
CA GLN A 520 7.26 -24.66 8.69
C GLN A 520 7.47 -23.80 9.96
N GLU A 521 8.57 -23.07 10.08
CA GLU A 521 8.76 -22.08 11.16
C GLU A 521 7.80 -20.89 10.98
N ALA A 522 7.67 -20.38 9.75
CA ALA A 522 6.81 -19.24 9.44
C ALA A 522 5.34 -19.53 9.80
N VAL A 523 4.78 -20.66 9.36
CA VAL A 523 3.41 -21.04 9.75
C VAL A 523 3.29 -21.22 11.26
N HIS A 524 4.30 -21.77 11.94
CA HIS A 524 4.25 -21.98 13.39
C HIS A 524 4.23 -20.65 14.19
N ILE A 525 4.95 -19.64 13.71
CA ILE A 525 4.92 -18.28 14.27
C ILE A 525 3.52 -17.69 14.08
N VAL A 526 2.95 -17.77 12.87
CA VAL A 526 1.60 -17.25 12.59
C VAL A 526 0.52 -17.96 13.41
N ASP A 527 0.60 -19.28 13.56
CA ASP A 527 -0.41 -20.07 14.29
C ASP A 527 -0.47 -19.78 15.78
N LYS A 528 0.70 -19.49 16.37
CA LYS A 528 0.86 -19.16 17.80
C LYS A 528 0.73 -17.68 18.11
N PHE A 529 0.64 -16.83 17.09
CA PHE A 529 0.58 -15.38 17.31
C PHE A 529 -0.80 -14.97 17.81
N ASP A 530 -0.89 -14.66 19.11
CA ASP A 530 -2.05 -13.98 19.70
C ASP A 530 -1.73 -12.48 19.88
N PRO A 531 -2.40 -11.56 19.16
CA PRO A 531 -2.24 -10.12 19.32
C PRO A 531 -2.50 -9.63 20.76
N ALA A 532 -3.33 -10.33 21.55
CA ALA A 532 -3.64 -9.96 22.93
C ALA A 532 -2.57 -10.42 23.94
N GLN A 533 -1.69 -11.36 23.56
CA GLN A 533 -0.58 -11.85 24.39
C GLN A 533 0.79 -11.30 23.94
N SER A 534 0.88 -10.80 22.71
CA SER A 534 2.09 -10.19 22.16
C SER A 534 2.37 -8.81 22.79
N LEU A 535 3.49 -8.69 23.51
CA LEU A 535 3.94 -7.43 24.13
C LEU A 535 4.66 -6.47 23.15
N PHE A 536 5.11 -6.98 22.00
CA PHE A 536 6.07 -6.28 21.13
C PHE A 536 5.54 -5.99 19.72
N PHE A 537 4.60 -6.81 19.22
CA PHE A 537 4.08 -6.72 17.85
C PHE A 537 2.56 -6.76 17.85
N SER A 538 1.92 -5.96 16.99
CA SER A 538 0.46 -5.98 16.80
C SER A 538 -0.01 -6.96 15.71
N THR A 539 0.91 -7.54 14.94
CA THR A 539 0.61 -8.46 13.83
C THR A 539 1.61 -9.61 13.73
N ALA A 540 1.14 -10.76 13.24
CA ALA A 540 2.01 -11.91 12.98
C ALA A 540 3.08 -11.60 11.93
N SER A 541 2.76 -10.76 10.93
CA SER A 541 3.70 -10.32 9.91
C SER A 541 4.89 -9.57 10.49
N ALA A 542 4.67 -8.70 11.49
CA ALA A 542 5.75 -8.03 12.21
C ALA A 542 6.55 -9.00 13.10
N ALA A 543 5.90 -10.01 13.70
CA ALA A 543 6.58 -11.05 14.46
C ALA A 543 7.46 -11.96 13.56
N LEU A 544 7.01 -12.27 12.34
CA LEU A 544 7.80 -12.98 11.33
C LEU A 544 9.06 -12.20 10.95
N ILE A 545 8.92 -10.91 10.65
CA ILE A 545 10.07 -10.02 10.35
C ILE A 545 11.02 -9.96 11.54
N HIS A 546 10.53 -9.82 12.78
CA HIS A 546 11.41 -9.80 13.95
C HIS A 546 12.20 -11.11 14.10
N ALA A 547 11.54 -12.27 13.97
CA ALA A 547 12.20 -13.56 14.06
C ALA A 547 13.21 -13.79 12.92
N ALA A 548 12.97 -13.24 11.73
CA ALA A 548 13.96 -13.21 10.65
C ALA A 548 15.17 -12.33 11.02
N LEU A 549 14.95 -11.11 11.51
CA LEU A 549 16.01 -10.21 11.95
C LEU A 549 16.83 -10.77 13.13
N GLU A 550 16.21 -11.49 14.07
CA GLU A 550 16.91 -12.21 15.14
C GLU A 550 17.83 -13.31 14.58
N LYS A 551 17.37 -14.06 13.56
CA LYS A 551 18.20 -15.06 12.87
C LYS A 551 19.34 -14.41 12.10
N ILE A 552 19.11 -13.28 11.43
CA ILE A 552 20.14 -12.49 10.73
C ILE A 552 21.19 -12.02 11.75
N ALA A 553 20.76 -11.38 12.84
CA ALA A 553 21.66 -10.90 13.89
C ALA A 553 22.51 -12.05 14.46
N HIS A 554 21.89 -13.19 14.80
CA HIS A 554 22.60 -14.37 15.29
C HIS A 554 23.57 -14.96 14.26
N ARG A 555 23.20 -15.03 12.97
CA ARG A 555 24.06 -15.52 11.88
C ARG A 555 25.34 -14.68 11.74
N ASP A 556 25.21 -13.37 11.89
CA ASP A 556 26.30 -12.40 11.71
C ASP A 556 27.00 -12.00 13.03
N GLY A 557 26.65 -12.63 14.16
CA GLY A 557 27.27 -12.39 15.46
C GLY A 557 26.93 -11.03 16.10
N LEU A 558 25.81 -10.44 15.71
CA LEU A 558 25.30 -9.17 16.19
C LEU A 558 24.23 -9.35 17.28
N MET A 559 24.09 -8.35 18.15
CA MET A 559 22.89 -8.19 18.97
C MET A 559 21.76 -7.58 18.12
N MET A 560 20.52 -7.98 18.38
CA MET A 560 19.34 -7.49 17.64
C MET A 560 19.23 -5.96 17.61
N HIS A 561 19.55 -5.28 18.72
CA HIS A 561 19.55 -3.81 18.79
C HIS A 561 20.65 -3.16 17.92
N GLU A 562 21.77 -3.83 17.68
CA GLU A 562 22.83 -3.33 16.81
C GLU A 562 22.35 -3.32 15.37
N LEU A 563 21.84 -4.46 14.89
CA LEU A 563 21.24 -4.61 13.56
C LEU A 563 20.14 -3.59 13.32
N MET A 564 19.19 -3.47 14.26
CA MET A 564 18.07 -2.52 14.14
C MET A 564 18.50 -1.05 14.15
N SER A 565 19.63 -0.72 14.81
CA SER A 565 20.18 0.63 14.85
C SER A 565 20.95 1.05 13.60
N MET A 566 21.34 0.10 12.73
CA MET A 566 22.09 0.40 11.52
C MET A 566 21.27 1.25 10.55
N THR A 567 21.86 2.28 9.97
CA THR A 567 21.19 3.08 8.93
C THR A 567 20.88 2.21 7.69
N PRO A 568 19.66 2.30 7.14
CA PRO A 568 19.31 1.72 5.84
C PRO A 568 20.26 2.16 4.71
N GLY A 569 20.27 1.40 3.62
CA GLY A 569 21.22 1.53 2.52
C GLY A 569 22.45 0.64 2.71
N SER A 570 23.59 1.07 2.18
CA SER A 570 24.79 0.23 1.96
C SER A 570 25.49 -0.36 3.20
N VAL A 571 25.05 0.02 4.40
CA VAL A 571 25.50 -0.57 5.67
C VAL A 571 24.59 -1.73 6.06
N ARG A 572 23.30 -1.47 6.31
CA ARG A 572 22.31 -2.50 6.69
C ARG A 572 22.15 -3.59 5.62
N ARG A 573 22.17 -3.22 4.33
CA ARG A 573 22.08 -4.13 3.18
C ARG A 573 23.17 -5.21 3.10
N ARG A 574 24.23 -5.11 3.90
CA ARG A 574 25.26 -6.17 4.01
C ARG A 574 24.77 -7.40 4.78
N PHE A 575 23.72 -7.23 5.59
CA PHE A 575 23.22 -8.26 6.50
C PHE A 575 21.90 -8.87 6.01
N HIS A 576 21.01 -8.09 5.40
CA HIS A 576 19.75 -8.61 4.86
C HIS A 576 19.25 -7.80 3.67
N ASP A 577 18.24 -8.33 2.98
CA ASP A 577 17.48 -7.58 1.97
C ASP A 577 16.33 -6.78 2.58
N ASP A 578 15.62 -5.99 1.78
CA ASP A 578 14.31 -5.51 2.20
C ASP A 578 13.41 -6.73 2.54
N ILE A 579 12.62 -6.62 3.61
CA ILE A 579 11.76 -7.72 4.07
C ILE A 579 10.32 -7.23 4.06
N THR A 580 9.50 -7.78 3.16
CA THR A 580 8.06 -7.52 3.07
C THR A 580 7.30 -8.81 3.30
N CYS A 581 6.37 -8.81 4.24
CA CYS A 581 5.60 -9.99 4.60
C CYS A 581 4.11 -9.66 4.73
N THR A 582 3.27 -10.32 3.93
CA THR A 582 1.81 -10.27 4.03
C THR A 582 1.25 -11.62 4.48
N VAL A 583 0.56 -11.65 5.60
CA VAL A 583 -0.20 -12.81 6.08
C VAL A 583 -1.67 -12.58 5.77
N VAL A 584 -2.28 -13.46 4.99
CA VAL A 584 -3.71 -13.46 4.68
C VAL A 584 -4.37 -14.60 5.45
N TYR A 585 -5.27 -14.27 6.37
CA TYR A 585 -6.06 -15.21 7.16
C TYR A 585 -7.29 -15.68 6.38
N ILE A 586 -7.59 -16.97 6.50
CA ILE A 586 -8.65 -17.67 5.79
C ILE A 586 -9.64 -18.20 6.83
N GLU A 587 -10.79 -17.54 6.96
CA GLU A 587 -11.86 -17.95 7.87
C GLU A 587 -12.96 -18.66 7.08
N HIS A 588 -13.05 -19.98 7.24
CA HIS A 588 -14.11 -20.79 6.65
C HIS A 588 -15.42 -20.62 7.43
N GLN A 589 -16.44 -20.05 6.79
CA GLN A 589 -17.80 -20.04 7.34
C GLN A 589 -18.39 -21.43 7.19
N ASN A 590 -18.34 -22.24 8.26
CA ASN A 590 -19.12 -23.46 8.34
C ASN A 590 -20.60 -23.11 8.18
N GLY A 591 -21.22 -23.59 7.11
CA GLY A 591 -22.68 -23.55 6.99
C GLY A 591 -23.28 -24.28 8.18
N SER A 592 -24.12 -23.59 8.97
CA SER A 592 -24.80 -24.16 10.11
C SER A 592 -25.51 -25.44 9.68
N SER A 593 -25.12 -26.57 10.25
CA SER A 593 -25.86 -27.82 10.12
C SER A 593 -27.27 -27.62 10.68
N ALA A 594 -28.27 -27.64 9.78
CA ALA A 594 -29.68 -27.51 10.10
C ALA A 594 -30.24 -28.78 10.77
#